data_AF-A0A7W2B2J9-F1
#
_entry.id   AF-A0A7W2B2J9-F1
#
_cell.length_a   1.000
_cell.length_b   1.000
_cell.length_c   1.000
_cell.angle_alpha   90.00
_cell.angle_beta   90.00
_cell.angle_gamma   90.00
#
_symmetry.space_group_name_H-M   'P 1'
#
loop_
_entity.id
_entity.type
_entity.pdbx_description
1 polymer ?
#
loop_
_entity_poly.entity_id
_entity_poly.type
_entity_poly.pdbx_seq_one_letter_code
_entity_poly.pdbx_strand_id
1 'polypeptide(L)'
;MRRLLLLLFVVAHQYVMGQGTSMTLMFEPLEPSNDMMWVTQRFELVKDYTRTKTAISGGLETQSAVMGTYGGFYAFGFTGGVYQYLRPWVFANMGGSIASGGGAGAPDGDGLMYRGYAGMSVKSKHGTVDVAYNYINFPSGAITSNHISIGYTHVLPYRIEYSGHNSYYPTYFELVTGLWFLGPEDASRNSEPVQSAYAGVRVGQYLNTIHTIGAELQLGAGALGNIDGYMNYSMGLRFNTPSQRLFFRTHLGSGGGGGVHTGG
;
A
#
# COMPACT_ATOMS: atom_id res chain seq x y z
N MET A 1 -7.35 16.38 -27.79
CA MET A 1 -7.50 17.03 -26.47
C MET A 1 -6.92 16.10 -25.40
N ARG A 2 -6.12 16.68 -24.49
CA ARG A 2 -5.50 16.12 -23.27
C ARG A 2 -4.67 14.83 -23.38
N ARG A 3 -3.36 15.03 -23.61
CA ARG A 3 -2.29 14.07 -23.30
C ARG A 3 -2.17 13.95 -21.79
N LEU A 4 -2.45 12.76 -21.24
CA LEU A 4 -2.19 12.43 -19.84
C LEU A 4 -0.69 12.11 -19.72
N LEU A 5 0.07 13.00 -19.11
CA LEU A 5 1.49 12.82 -18.84
C LEU A 5 1.62 12.04 -17.53
N LEU A 6 1.79 10.72 -17.62
CA LEU A 6 2.14 9.87 -16.49
C LEU A 6 3.60 10.16 -16.13
N LEU A 7 3.80 11.01 -15.13
CA LEU A 7 5.09 11.23 -14.49
C LEU A 7 5.42 10.00 -13.63
N LEU A 8 6.15 9.06 -14.22
CA LEU A 8 6.80 7.97 -13.52
C LEU A 8 7.86 8.57 -12.58
N PHE A 9 7.63 8.52 -11.26
CA PHE A 9 8.70 8.76 -10.30
C PHE A 9 9.67 7.57 -10.32
N VAL A 10 10.66 7.63 -11.20
CA VAL A 10 11.87 6.83 -11.09
C VAL A 10 12.64 7.40 -9.90
N VAL A 11 12.58 6.72 -8.75
CA VAL A 11 13.48 7.01 -7.63
C VAL A 11 14.88 6.62 -8.10
N ALA A 12 15.62 7.62 -8.55
CA ALA A 12 17.01 7.48 -8.95
C ALA A 12 17.83 6.92 -7.77
N HIS A 13 18.54 5.83 -8.05
CA HIS A 13 19.62 5.28 -7.22
C HIS A 13 20.70 6.36 -7.01
N GLN A 14 20.62 7.10 -5.91
CA GLN A 14 21.74 7.89 -5.42
C GLN A 14 21.97 7.52 -3.95
N TYR A 15 23.03 6.75 -3.70
CA TYR A 15 23.70 6.53 -2.41
C TYR A 15 22.97 7.12 -1.19
N VAL A 16 21.88 6.48 -0.78
CA VAL A 16 21.07 7.00 0.32
C VAL A 16 21.69 6.53 1.63
N MET A 17 22.43 7.41 2.29
CA MET A 17 22.77 7.23 3.69
C MET A 17 21.48 7.07 4.52
N GLY A 18 21.39 5.99 5.30
CA GLY A 18 20.40 5.69 6.34
C GLY A 18 19.01 6.30 6.17
N GLN A 19 18.03 5.49 5.75
CA GLN A 19 16.61 5.87 5.85
C GLN A 19 16.06 5.38 7.20
N GLY A 20 15.45 6.28 7.96
CA GLY A 20 14.72 5.89 9.17
C GLY A 20 13.47 5.11 8.78
N THR A 21 13.00 4.23 9.66
CA THR A 21 11.75 3.49 9.43
C THR A 21 10.72 3.87 10.49
N SER A 22 9.46 3.97 10.10
CA SER A 22 8.37 4.27 11.02
C SER A 22 7.15 3.42 10.72
N MET A 23 6.39 3.12 11.78
CA MET A 23 5.07 2.52 11.70
C MET A 23 4.05 3.48 12.28
N THR A 24 3.00 3.76 11.52
CA THR A 24 1.90 4.63 11.94
C THR A 24 0.61 3.82 11.98
N LEU A 25 -0.14 3.95 13.07
CA LEU A 25 -1.49 3.42 13.20
C LEU A 25 -2.47 4.59 13.33
N MET A 26 -3.51 4.64 12.49
CA MET A 26 -4.52 5.70 12.53
C MET A 26 -5.91 5.11 12.65
N PHE A 27 -6.74 5.79 13.45
CA PHE A 27 -8.16 5.53 13.58
C PHE A 27 -8.96 6.61 12.86
N GLU A 28 -9.88 6.18 11.99
CA GLU A 28 -10.52 7.03 11.01
C GLU A 28 -12.01 6.71 10.91
N PRO A 29 -12.89 7.45 11.58
CA PRO A 29 -14.33 7.34 11.37
C PRO A 29 -14.69 8.04 10.07
N LEU A 30 -15.13 7.29 9.06
CA LEU A 30 -15.59 7.87 7.81
C LEU A 30 -16.95 8.56 7.99
N GLU A 31 -17.28 9.47 7.08
CA GLU A 31 -18.57 10.17 7.11
C GLU A 31 -19.77 9.21 7.03
N PRO A 32 -20.96 9.60 7.54
CA PRO A 32 -22.12 8.72 7.64
C PRO A 32 -22.62 8.12 6.31
N SER A 33 -22.31 8.75 5.17
CA SER A 33 -22.59 8.20 3.84
C SER A 33 -21.81 6.93 3.53
N ASN A 34 -20.72 6.68 4.26
CA ASN A 34 -19.82 5.55 4.16
C ASN A 34 -19.49 5.04 5.57
N ASP A 35 -20.52 4.69 6.36
CA ASP A 35 -20.42 4.30 7.77
C ASP A 35 -19.46 3.11 7.97
N MET A 36 -18.19 3.46 8.19
CA MET A 36 -17.07 2.58 8.42
C MET A 36 -16.09 3.26 9.37
N MET A 37 -15.59 2.50 10.33
CA MET A 37 -14.40 2.88 11.06
C MET A 37 -13.21 2.14 10.46
N TRP A 38 -12.23 2.90 10.00
CA TRP A 38 -11.01 2.33 9.45
C TRP A 38 -9.89 2.35 10.48
N VAL A 39 -9.08 1.31 10.38
CA VAL A 39 -7.72 1.32 10.90
C VAL A 39 -6.78 1.36 9.71
N THR A 40 -5.97 2.41 9.67
CA THR A 40 -4.91 2.55 8.67
C THR A 40 -3.57 2.27 9.31
N GLN A 41 -2.76 1.46 8.64
CA GLN A 41 -1.39 1.18 9.02
C GLN A 41 -0.46 1.68 7.91
N ARG A 42 0.53 2.49 8.26
CA ARG A 42 1.58 2.91 7.34
C ARG A 42 2.91 2.37 7.80
N PHE A 43 3.68 1.87 6.85
CA PHE A 43 5.10 1.60 7.02
C PHE A 43 5.86 2.50 6.08
N GLU A 44 6.65 3.43 6.64
CA GLU A 44 7.29 4.48 5.87
C GLU A 44 8.81 4.47 6.07
N LEU A 45 9.51 4.69 4.96
CA LEU A 45 10.90 5.10 4.98
C LEU A 45 10.95 6.62 5.04
N VAL A 46 11.69 7.16 5.99
CA VAL A 46 11.75 8.59 6.25
C VAL A 46 13.16 9.10 6.03
N LYS A 47 13.27 10.17 5.24
CA LYS A 47 14.50 10.89 5.00
C LYS A 47 14.40 12.30 5.58
N ASP A 48 15.17 12.55 6.64
CA ASP A 48 15.30 13.88 7.24
C ASP A 48 16.31 14.76 6.48
N TYR A 49 15.90 15.99 6.19
CA TYR A 49 16.72 17.06 5.62
C TYR A 49 16.89 18.17 6.66
N THR A 50 17.94 18.04 7.47
CA THR A 50 18.22 18.94 8.61
C THR A 50 18.34 20.41 8.20
N ARG A 51 18.87 20.69 6.99
CA ARG A 51 19.07 22.06 6.48
C ARG A 51 17.75 22.79 6.21
N THR A 52 16.75 22.09 5.68
CA THR A 52 15.46 22.68 5.32
C THR A 52 14.40 22.51 6.40
N LYS A 53 14.74 21.79 7.50
CA LYS A 53 13.79 21.43 8.54
C LYS A 53 12.60 20.67 7.96
N THR A 54 12.87 19.77 7.01
CA THR A 54 11.87 19.01 6.28
C THR A 54 12.24 17.53 6.32
N ALA A 55 11.24 16.66 6.39
CA ALA A 55 11.39 15.23 6.14
C ALA A 55 10.50 14.84 4.96
N ILE A 56 10.94 13.87 4.18
CA ILE A 56 10.15 13.26 3.11
C ILE A 56 10.00 11.79 3.44
N SER A 57 8.80 11.25 3.26
CA SER A 57 8.50 9.84 3.44
C SER A 57 7.96 9.19 2.17
N GLY A 58 8.21 7.89 2.06
CA GLY A 58 7.59 7.02 1.07
C GLY A 58 7.46 5.62 1.66
N GLY A 59 6.36 4.93 1.34
CA GLY A 59 6.08 3.66 2.00
C GLY A 59 4.84 2.94 1.49
N LEU A 60 4.40 2.00 2.31
CA LEU A 60 3.21 1.20 2.09
C LEU A 60 2.13 1.62 3.08
N GLU A 61 0.89 1.61 2.61
CA GLU A 61 -0.28 1.86 3.43
C GLU A 61 -1.26 0.70 3.27
N THR A 62 -1.78 0.22 4.40
CA THR A 62 -2.90 -0.71 4.44
C THR A 62 -4.04 -0.05 5.21
N GLN A 63 -5.25 -0.30 4.78
CA GLN A 63 -6.45 0.24 5.38
C GLN A 63 -7.46 -0.88 5.50
N SER A 64 -8.09 -1.00 6.66
CA SER A 64 -9.03 -2.07 6.94
C SER A 64 -10.25 -1.52 7.64
N ALA A 65 -11.44 -1.88 7.17
CA ALA A 65 -12.67 -1.61 7.90
C ALA A 65 -12.74 -2.53 9.14
N VAL A 66 -12.75 -1.94 10.33
CA VAL A 66 -12.82 -2.67 11.61
C VAL A 66 -14.21 -2.61 12.25
N MET A 67 -15.01 -1.60 11.90
CA MET A 67 -16.42 -1.47 12.30
C MET A 67 -17.22 -0.83 11.15
N GLY A 68 -18.55 -0.92 11.23
CA GLY A 68 -19.48 -0.34 10.25
C GLY A 68 -20.09 -1.37 9.31
N THR A 69 -20.54 -0.90 8.15
CA THR A 69 -21.43 -1.67 7.26
C THR A 69 -20.67 -2.66 6.35
N TYR A 70 -19.41 -2.36 6.03
CA TYR A 70 -18.62 -3.11 5.05
C TYR A 70 -17.46 -3.86 5.71
N GLY A 71 -17.82 -4.85 6.54
CA GLY A 71 -16.84 -5.74 7.17
C GLY A 71 -16.02 -6.53 6.14
N GLY A 72 -14.72 -6.66 6.38
CA GLY A 72 -13.81 -7.36 5.46
C GLY A 72 -13.36 -6.52 4.26
N PHE A 73 -13.61 -5.21 4.27
CA PHE A 73 -13.02 -4.27 3.33
C PHE A 73 -11.55 -4.02 3.65
N TYR A 74 -10.69 -4.14 2.64
CA TYR A 74 -9.26 -3.85 2.75
C TYR A 74 -8.79 -3.04 1.54
N ALA A 75 -7.90 -2.07 1.77
CA ALA A 75 -7.16 -1.39 0.73
C ALA A 75 -5.66 -1.43 1.01
N PHE A 76 -4.87 -1.61 -0.05
CA PHE A 76 -3.41 -1.66 0.02
C PHE A 76 -2.81 -0.75 -1.04
N GLY A 77 -1.80 0.04 -0.68
CA GLY A 77 -1.24 1.02 -1.58
C GLY A 77 0.11 1.57 -1.20
N PHE A 78 0.53 2.54 -2.00
CA PHE A 78 1.70 3.35 -1.74
C PHE A 78 1.28 4.66 -1.11
N THR A 79 2.07 5.12 -0.14
CA THR A 79 1.90 6.41 0.49
C THR A 79 3.19 7.21 0.41
N GLY A 80 3.07 8.52 0.36
CA GLY A 80 4.19 9.44 0.43
C GLY A 80 3.76 10.76 1.06
N GLY A 81 4.69 11.38 1.77
CA GLY A 81 4.40 12.57 2.55
C GLY A 81 5.60 13.47 2.75
N VAL A 82 5.31 14.69 3.20
CA VAL A 82 6.27 15.71 3.57
C VAL A 82 5.94 16.21 4.97
N TYR A 83 6.96 16.29 5.82
CA TYR A 83 6.87 16.76 7.20
C TYR A 83 7.72 18.01 7.35
N GLN A 84 7.10 19.13 7.70
CA GLN A 84 7.79 20.39 7.95
C GLN A 84 7.86 20.65 9.46
N TYR A 85 9.07 20.81 9.99
CA TYR A 85 9.27 21.08 11.41
C TYR A 85 8.96 22.55 11.69
N LEU A 86 7.87 22.80 12.42
CA LEU A 86 7.52 24.13 12.94
C LEU A 86 8.28 24.41 14.23
N ARG A 87 8.44 23.38 15.06
CA ARG A 87 9.27 23.33 16.27
C ARG A 87 9.93 21.95 16.35
N PRO A 88 10.95 21.75 17.21
CA PRO A 88 11.59 20.43 17.36
C PRO A 88 10.64 19.27 17.75
N TRP A 89 9.46 19.60 18.28
CA TRP A 89 8.44 18.66 18.75
C TRP A 89 7.08 18.84 18.04
N VAL A 90 6.97 19.74 17.05
CA VAL A 90 5.73 19.99 16.28
C VAL A 90 6.03 20.01 14.79
N PHE A 91 5.22 19.27 14.04
CA PHE A 91 5.37 19.06 12.61
C PHE A 91 4.05 19.42 11.94
N ALA A 92 4.11 20.15 10.84
CA ALA A 92 3.02 20.12 9.87
C ALA A 92 3.31 18.98 8.90
N ASN A 93 2.31 18.18 8.58
CA ASN A 93 2.45 17.08 7.63
C ASN A 93 1.41 17.21 6.53
N MET A 94 1.79 16.76 5.33
CA MET A 94 0.86 16.55 4.24
C MET A 94 1.35 15.44 3.34
N GLY A 95 0.44 14.76 2.68
CA GLY A 95 0.79 13.68 1.79
C GLY A 95 -0.42 13.08 1.11
N GLY A 96 -0.20 11.92 0.52
CA GLY A 96 -1.28 11.18 -0.09
C GLY A 96 -0.90 9.73 -0.34
N SER A 97 -1.92 8.97 -0.67
CA SER A 97 -1.80 7.55 -0.99
C SER A 97 -2.56 7.24 -2.28
N ILE A 98 -2.01 6.32 -3.04
CA ILE A 98 -2.71 5.62 -4.12
C ILE A 98 -2.78 4.16 -3.71
N ALA A 99 -3.99 3.64 -3.60
CA ALA A 99 -4.23 2.28 -3.17
C ALA A 99 -5.22 1.59 -4.10
N SER A 100 -5.27 0.28 -3.96
CA SER A 100 -6.25 -0.56 -4.58
C SER A 100 -6.77 -1.51 -3.51
N GLY A 101 -8.08 -1.73 -3.50
CA GLY A 101 -8.73 -2.45 -2.42
C GLY A 101 -10.14 -2.83 -2.76
N GLY A 102 -10.73 -3.63 -1.89
CA GLY A 102 -12.15 -3.83 -1.92
C GLY A 102 -12.70 -4.78 -0.89
N GLY A 103 -14.01 -4.92 -0.91
CA GLY A 103 -14.75 -5.72 0.05
C GLY A 103 -16.04 -6.27 -0.55
N ALA A 104 -16.46 -7.45 -0.12
CA ALA A 104 -17.68 -8.06 -0.63
C ALA A 104 -18.91 -7.18 -0.34
N GLY A 105 -19.44 -6.54 -1.38
CA GLY A 105 -20.63 -5.69 -1.29
C GLY A 105 -20.37 -4.25 -0.82
N ALA A 106 -19.11 -3.83 -0.72
CA ALA A 106 -18.80 -2.40 -0.63
C ALA A 106 -19.10 -1.71 -1.98
N PRO A 107 -19.42 -0.40 -1.98
CA PRO A 107 -19.63 0.35 -3.21
C PRO A 107 -18.29 0.97 -3.66
N ASP A 108 -17.26 0.16 -3.78
CA ASP A 108 -15.88 0.56 -4.03
C ASP A 108 -15.50 0.61 -5.52
N GLY A 109 -16.37 0.10 -6.39
CA GLY A 109 -16.17 0.18 -7.83
C GLY A 109 -14.97 -0.66 -8.25
N ASP A 110 -14.13 -0.17 -9.15
CA ASP A 110 -12.94 -0.88 -9.61
C ASP A 110 -11.82 -1.08 -8.57
N GLY A 111 -12.05 -0.61 -7.34
CA GLY A 111 -11.15 -0.75 -6.21
C GLY A 111 -10.06 0.32 -6.14
N LEU A 112 -9.94 1.21 -7.13
CA LEU A 112 -8.99 2.32 -7.07
C LEU A 112 -9.34 3.29 -5.95
N MET A 113 -8.35 3.64 -5.15
CA MET A 113 -8.48 4.64 -4.12
C MET A 113 -7.40 5.70 -4.20
N TYR A 114 -7.83 6.96 -4.06
CA TYR A 114 -6.96 8.07 -3.75
C TYR A 114 -7.22 8.58 -2.34
N ARG A 115 -6.14 8.94 -1.66
CA ARG A 115 -6.19 9.63 -0.38
C ARG A 115 -5.28 10.84 -0.42
N GLY A 116 -5.79 11.99 0.01
CA GLY A 116 -4.99 13.15 0.38
C GLY A 116 -5.14 13.42 1.87
N TYR A 117 -4.06 13.83 2.53
CA TYR A 117 -4.13 14.21 3.93
C TYR A 117 -3.24 15.41 4.24
N ALA A 118 -3.67 16.20 5.22
CA ALA A 118 -2.90 17.30 5.79
C ALA A 118 -3.21 17.44 7.28
N GLY A 119 -2.19 17.66 8.09
CA GLY A 119 -2.34 17.61 9.53
C GLY A 119 -1.16 18.17 10.31
N MET A 120 -1.20 17.91 11.60
CA MET A 120 -0.14 18.23 12.53
C MET A 120 0.25 17.00 13.34
N SER A 121 1.53 16.92 13.67
CA SER A 121 2.10 15.88 14.50
C SER A 121 2.78 16.50 15.71
N VAL A 122 2.70 15.81 16.86
CA VAL A 122 3.39 16.18 18.09
C VAL A 122 4.28 15.03 18.53
N LYS A 123 5.59 15.26 18.58
CA LYS A 123 6.57 14.25 18.99
C LYS A 123 6.77 14.27 20.49
N SER A 124 6.73 13.08 21.08
CA SER A 124 7.05 12.80 22.48
C SER A 124 8.26 11.85 22.57
N LYS A 125 8.63 11.47 23.79
CA LYS A 125 9.67 10.45 24.02
C LYS A 125 9.24 9.03 23.61
N HIS A 126 7.94 8.74 23.62
CA HIS A 126 7.42 7.39 23.39
C HIS A 126 7.02 7.17 21.93
N GLY A 127 6.68 8.25 21.22
CA GLY A 127 6.27 8.24 19.82
C GLY A 127 5.73 9.60 19.40
N THR A 128 5.13 9.66 18.23
CA THR A 128 4.49 10.85 17.68
C THR A 128 2.98 10.62 17.64
N VAL A 129 2.20 11.63 18.03
CA VAL A 129 0.75 11.63 17.88
C VAL A 129 0.41 12.54 16.71
N ASP A 130 -0.48 12.07 15.85
CA ASP A 130 -0.86 12.73 14.60
C ASP A 130 -2.35 13.05 14.63
N VAL A 131 -2.70 14.26 14.17
CA VAL A 131 -4.07 14.66 13.89
C VAL A 131 -4.08 15.19 12.47
N ALA A 132 -4.86 14.57 11.58
CA ALA A 132 -4.92 14.96 10.18
C ALA A 132 -6.36 15.03 9.68
N TYR A 133 -6.59 15.92 8.73
CA TYR A 133 -7.77 15.91 7.90
C TYR A 133 -7.47 15.11 6.63
N ASN A 134 -8.38 14.22 6.27
CA ASN A 134 -8.22 13.27 5.19
C ASN A 134 -9.37 13.43 4.20
N TYR A 135 -9.04 13.33 2.93
CA TYR A 135 -9.99 13.15 1.84
C TYR A 135 -9.70 11.83 1.17
N ILE A 136 -10.70 10.95 1.15
CA ILE A 136 -10.62 9.64 0.49
C ILE A 136 -11.66 9.61 -0.62
N ASN A 137 -11.29 9.03 -1.76
CA ASN A 137 -12.18 8.90 -2.89
C ASN A 137 -11.89 7.64 -3.70
N PHE A 138 -12.94 6.87 -3.96
CA PHE A 138 -12.99 5.76 -4.92
C PHE A 138 -13.68 6.28 -6.19
N PRO A 139 -12.93 6.68 -7.23
CA PRO A 139 -13.50 7.42 -8.36
C PRO A 139 -14.59 6.69 -9.15
N SER A 140 -14.50 5.35 -9.16
CA SER A 140 -15.42 4.44 -9.82
C SER A 140 -16.53 3.92 -8.90
N GLY A 141 -16.42 4.18 -7.59
CA GLY A 141 -17.34 3.75 -6.55
C GLY A 141 -18.14 4.91 -5.94
N ALA A 142 -18.87 4.62 -4.86
CA ALA A 142 -19.61 5.60 -4.05
C ALA A 142 -18.88 5.98 -2.74
N ILE A 143 -17.74 5.35 -2.46
CA ILE A 143 -16.95 5.65 -1.26
C ILE A 143 -16.19 6.97 -1.46
N THR A 144 -16.63 8.01 -0.75
CA THR A 144 -15.97 9.30 -0.63
C THR A 144 -16.14 9.81 0.80
N SER A 145 -15.09 10.36 1.39
CA SER A 145 -15.14 10.75 2.81
C SER A 145 -14.14 11.85 3.12
N ASN A 146 -14.63 12.84 3.85
CA ASN A 146 -13.82 13.86 4.51
C ASN A 146 -13.84 13.64 6.02
N HIS A 147 -12.71 13.32 6.63
CA HIS A 147 -12.71 12.99 8.06
C HIS A 147 -11.40 13.35 8.75
N ILE A 148 -11.51 13.46 10.07
CA ILE A 148 -10.35 13.64 10.94
C ILE A 148 -9.84 12.25 11.33
N SER A 149 -8.53 12.07 11.22
CA SER A 149 -7.83 10.91 11.77
C SER A 149 -7.03 11.28 13.00
N ILE A 150 -6.93 10.33 13.93
CA ILE A 150 -5.98 10.39 15.03
C ILE A 150 -5.03 9.21 14.87
N GLY A 151 -3.73 9.52 14.82
CA GLY A 151 -2.66 8.58 14.58
C GLY A 151 -1.66 8.51 15.70
N TYR A 152 -0.98 7.38 15.77
CA TYR A 152 0.23 7.20 16.56
C TYR A 152 1.32 6.61 15.68
N THR A 153 2.43 7.33 15.56
CA THR A 153 3.64 6.88 14.88
C THR A 153 4.70 6.47 15.87
N HIS A 154 5.22 5.26 15.70
CA HIS A 154 6.40 4.76 16.36
C HIS A 154 7.58 4.73 15.38
N VAL A 155 8.70 5.35 15.74
CA VAL A 155 9.94 5.25 14.99
C VAL A 155 10.57 3.90 15.34
N LEU A 156 10.72 3.06 14.34
CA LEU A 156 11.27 1.73 14.52
C LEU A 156 12.79 1.81 14.74
N PRO A 157 13.37 0.87 15.51
CA PRO A 157 14.81 0.88 15.81
C PRO A 157 15.68 0.52 14.60
N TYR A 158 15.06 0.09 13.49
CA TYR A 158 15.75 -0.31 12.28
C TYR A 158 16.06 0.91 11.40
N ARG A 159 17.33 1.05 11.04
CA ARG A 159 17.75 1.97 9.97
C ARG A 159 18.15 1.13 8.78
N ILE A 160 17.62 1.47 7.61
CA ILE A 160 18.08 0.85 6.38
C ILE A 160 19.38 1.56 6.00
N GLU A 161 20.48 0.97 6.48
CA GLU A 161 21.84 1.38 6.16
C GLU A 161 22.44 0.36 5.20
N TYR A 162 22.95 0.84 4.07
CA TYR A 162 23.69 0.00 3.12
C TYR A 162 25.07 -0.31 3.72
N SER A 163 25.12 -1.28 4.64
CA SER A 163 26.35 -1.81 5.22
C SER A 163 26.73 -3.09 4.50
N GLY A 164 27.98 -3.16 4.01
CA GLY A 164 28.53 -4.35 3.33
C GLY A 164 28.71 -5.57 4.25
N HIS A 165 28.25 -5.54 5.50
CA HIS A 165 28.54 -6.56 6.52
C HIS A 165 27.32 -7.15 7.25
N ASN A 166 26.10 -6.92 6.77
CA ASN A 166 24.94 -7.68 7.26
C ASN A 166 24.65 -8.85 6.31
N SER A 167 24.96 -10.08 6.74
CA SER A 167 24.62 -11.30 6.01
C SER A 167 23.14 -11.65 6.23
N TYR A 168 22.23 -10.77 5.81
CA TYR A 168 20.86 -11.16 5.55
C TYR A 168 20.84 -11.90 4.21
N TYR A 169 20.08 -12.99 4.12
CA TYR A 169 19.80 -13.51 2.80
C TYR A 169 19.13 -12.41 1.97
N PRO A 170 19.55 -12.20 0.71
CA PRO A 170 19.14 -11.04 -0.06
C PRO A 170 17.63 -10.95 -0.14
N THR A 171 17.09 -9.82 0.32
CA THR A 171 15.65 -9.53 0.33
C THR A 171 15.36 -8.57 -0.83
N TYR A 172 14.24 -8.79 -1.52
CA TYR A 172 13.84 -7.98 -2.66
C TYR A 172 12.39 -7.53 -2.52
N PHE A 173 12.13 -6.38 -3.13
CA PHE A 173 10.82 -5.77 -3.23
C PHE A 173 10.51 -5.58 -4.70
N GLU A 174 9.33 -6.02 -5.14
CA GLU A 174 8.88 -5.91 -6.52
C GLU A 174 7.49 -5.29 -6.56
N LEU A 175 7.29 -4.40 -7.53
CA LEU A 175 5.98 -3.94 -7.95
C LEU A 175 5.39 -4.98 -8.90
N VAL A 176 4.18 -5.44 -8.62
CA VAL A 176 3.45 -6.37 -9.47
C VAL A 176 2.34 -5.58 -10.16
N THR A 177 2.38 -5.53 -11.49
CA THR A 177 1.32 -4.90 -12.29
C THR A 177 0.90 -5.86 -13.39
N GLY A 178 -0.38 -5.90 -13.73
CA GLY A 178 -0.87 -6.77 -14.78
C GLY A 178 -2.27 -6.40 -15.26
N LEU A 179 -2.73 -7.13 -16.26
CA LEU A 179 -4.12 -7.10 -16.72
C LEU A 179 -4.72 -8.48 -16.44
N TRP A 180 -5.87 -8.49 -15.78
CA TRP A 180 -6.67 -9.67 -15.53
C TRP A 180 -7.79 -9.74 -16.54
N PHE A 181 -8.02 -10.93 -17.07
CA PHE A 181 -9.10 -11.25 -17.97
C PHE A 181 -9.88 -12.39 -17.32
N LEU A 182 -11.12 -12.12 -16.90
CA LEU A 182 -12.00 -13.11 -16.26
C LEU A 182 -13.15 -13.46 -17.18
N GLY A 183 -13.45 -14.75 -17.32
CA GLY A 183 -14.64 -15.20 -18.03
C GLY A 183 -15.91 -15.03 -17.18
N PRO A 184 -17.11 -15.17 -17.79
CA PRO A 184 -18.38 -15.21 -17.06
C PRO A 184 -18.43 -16.31 -15.99
N GLU A 185 -17.75 -17.43 -16.21
CA GLU A 185 -17.60 -18.53 -15.26
C GLU A 185 -16.74 -18.18 -14.04
N ASP A 186 -15.87 -17.17 -14.15
CA ASP A 186 -14.95 -16.74 -13.10
C ASP A 186 -15.53 -15.59 -12.25
N ALA A 187 -16.71 -15.05 -12.60
CA ALA A 187 -17.31 -13.90 -11.94
C ALA A 187 -18.82 -14.07 -11.70
N SER A 188 -19.21 -14.22 -10.44
CA SER A 188 -20.59 -14.39 -9.95
C SER A 188 -21.57 -13.27 -10.32
N ARG A 189 -21.06 -12.07 -10.63
CA ARG A 189 -21.88 -10.88 -10.92
C ARG A 189 -21.82 -10.43 -12.38
N ASN A 190 -20.97 -11.04 -13.20
CA ASN A 190 -20.74 -10.59 -14.58
C ASN A 190 -21.09 -11.68 -15.59
N SER A 191 -22.08 -11.42 -16.45
CA SER A 191 -22.46 -12.31 -17.55
C SER A 191 -21.55 -12.19 -18.78
N GLU A 192 -20.61 -11.25 -18.77
CA GLU A 192 -19.70 -10.92 -19.87
C GLU A 192 -18.24 -10.97 -19.41
N PRO A 193 -17.27 -11.26 -20.30
CA PRO A 193 -15.85 -11.25 -19.97
C PRO A 193 -15.40 -9.90 -19.41
N VAL A 194 -14.64 -9.95 -18.32
CA VAL A 194 -14.24 -8.80 -17.54
C VAL A 194 -12.75 -8.56 -17.65
N GLN A 195 -12.36 -7.29 -17.69
CA GLN A 195 -10.95 -6.90 -17.65
C GLN A 195 -10.69 -5.95 -16.49
N SER A 196 -9.57 -6.15 -15.79
CA SER A 196 -9.10 -5.21 -14.77
C SER A 196 -7.59 -5.12 -14.74
N ALA A 197 -7.06 -3.92 -14.57
CA ALA A 197 -5.71 -3.73 -14.10
C ALA A 197 -5.56 -4.30 -12.69
N TYR A 198 -4.43 -4.95 -12.46
CA TYR A 198 -4.02 -5.50 -11.18
C TYR A 198 -2.75 -4.79 -10.74
N ALA A 199 -2.69 -4.38 -9.48
CA ALA A 199 -1.53 -3.78 -8.88
C ALA A 199 -1.24 -4.41 -7.51
N GLY A 200 0.03 -4.57 -7.17
CA GLY A 200 0.44 -5.21 -5.94
C GLY A 200 1.91 -5.03 -5.61
N VAL A 201 2.28 -5.52 -4.43
CA VAL A 201 3.66 -5.57 -3.94
C VAL A 201 4.00 -7.01 -3.62
N ARG A 202 5.21 -7.41 -4.01
CA ARG A 202 5.81 -8.65 -3.60
C ARG A 202 7.06 -8.38 -2.80
N VAL A 203 7.14 -9.00 -1.64
CA VAL A 203 8.34 -9.03 -0.80
C VAL A 203 8.85 -10.46 -0.81
N GLY A 204 10.13 -10.64 -1.10
CA GLY A 204 10.73 -11.96 -1.10
C GLY A 204 12.11 -11.98 -0.49
N GLN A 205 12.49 -13.13 0.05
CA GLN A 205 13.81 -13.39 0.58
C GLN A 205 14.39 -14.62 -0.10
N TYR A 206 15.60 -14.51 -0.64
CA TYR A 206 16.31 -15.67 -1.14
C TYR A 206 16.65 -16.62 0.02
N LEU A 207 16.55 -17.93 -0.21
CA LEU A 207 16.87 -18.95 0.79
C LEU A 207 18.29 -19.50 0.60
N ASN A 208 19.02 -18.96 -0.38
CA ASN A 208 20.40 -19.32 -0.66
C ASN A 208 21.20 -18.13 -1.21
N THR A 209 22.53 -18.22 -1.10
CA THR A 209 23.47 -17.16 -1.50
C THR A 209 23.59 -17.00 -3.01
N ILE A 210 23.25 -18.03 -3.78
CA ILE A 210 23.26 -18.03 -5.24
C ILE A 210 21.95 -17.52 -5.86
N HIS A 211 20.98 -17.12 -5.04
CA HIS A 211 19.69 -16.54 -5.44
C HIS A 211 18.85 -17.43 -6.39
N THR A 212 18.96 -18.76 -6.25
CA THR A 212 18.18 -19.69 -7.08
C THR A 212 16.85 -20.08 -6.46
N ILE A 213 16.69 -19.93 -5.13
CA ILE A 213 15.45 -20.24 -4.43
C ILE A 213 15.10 -19.06 -3.53
N GLY A 214 13.85 -18.63 -3.52
CA GLY A 214 13.35 -17.61 -2.59
C GLY A 214 11.93 -17.91 -2.10
N ALA A 215 11.61 -17.45 -0.90
CA ALA A 215 10.25 -17.39 -0.39
C ALA A 215 9.67 -15.99 -0.66
N GLU A 216 8.42 -15.91 -1.07
CA GLU A 216 7.74 -14.68 -1.47
C GLU A 216 6.40 -14.53 -0.74
N LEU A 217 6.06 -13.31 -0.37
CA LEU A 217 4.72 -12.87 0.02
C LEU A 217 4.28 -11.80 -0.98
N GLN A 218 3.08 -11.94 -1.53
CA GLN A 218 2.48 -11.00 -2.47
C GLN A 218 1.14 -10.55 -1.94
N LEU A 219 0.92 -9.24 -1.99
CA LEU A 219 -0.37 -8.60 -1.82
C LEU A 219 -0.71 -7.89 -3.12
N GLY A 220 -1.95 -7.98 -3.58
CA GLY A 220 -2.40 -7.17 -4.69
C GLY A 220 -3.90 -7.09 -4.80
N ALA A 221 -4.35 -6.17 -5.62
CA ALA A 221 -5.76 -5.88 -5.79
C ALA A 221 -6.05 -5.40 -7.22
N GLY A 222 -7.32 -5.57 -7.60
CA GLY A 222 -7.90 -4.99 -8.80
C GLY A 222 -7.99 -3.49 -8.62
N ALA A 223 -7.40 -2.76 -9.57
CA ALA A 223 -7.20 -1.33 -9.46
C ALA A 223 -7.96 -0.52 -10.51
N LEU A 224 -8.26 -1.04 -11.70
CA LEU A 224 -8.95 -0.30 -12.76
C LEU A 224 -9.66 -1.27 -13.72
N GLY A 225 -11.00 -1.28 -13.79
CA GLY A 225 -11.75 -2.18 -14.66
C GLY A 225 -13.12 -2.57 -14.11
N ASN A 226 -13.74 -3.63 -14.63
CA ASN A 226 -15.09 -4.03 -14.20
C ASN A 226 -15.08 -5.15 -13.14
N ILE A 227 -13.94 -5.36 -12.47
CA ILE A 227 -13.84 -6.23 -11.29
C ILE A 227 -13.97 -5.35 -10.06
N ASP A 228 -15.06 -5.53 -9.32
CA ASP A 228 -15.49 -4.70 -8.18
C ASP A 228 -14.65 -4.90 -6.90
N GLY A 229 -13.43 -4.36 -6.83
CA GLY A 229 -12.66 -4.39 -5.58
C GLY A 229 -12.10 -5.77 -5.18
N TYR A 230 -11.58 -6.52 -6.16
CA TYR A 230 -10.91 -7.78 -5.87
C TYR A 230 -9.58 -7.54 -5.12
N MET A 231 -9.29 -8.33 -4.10
CA MET A 231 -7.98 -8.35 -3.43
C MET A 231 -7.50 -9.78 -3.20
N ASN A 232 -6.19 -10.00 -3.25
CA ASN A 232 -5.56 -11.25 -2.86
C ASN A 232 -4.29 -11.06 -2.04
N TYR A 233 -4.02 -12.06 -1.21
CA TYR A 233 -2.71 -12.29 -0.61
C TYR A 233 -2.26 -13.71 -0.95
N SER A 234 -0.97 -13.88 -1.25
CA SER A 234 -0.41 -15.19 -1.55
C SER A 234 1.01 -15.30 -1.06
N MET A 235 1.37 -16.50 -0.62
CA MET A 235 2.73 -16.89 -0.30
C MET A 235 3.23 -17.89 -1.33
N GLY A 236 4.51 -17.83 -1.65
CA GLY A 236 5.05 -18.63 -2.72
C GLY A 236 6.53 -18.90 -2.63
N LEU A 237 6.98 -19.71 -3.58
CA LEU A 237 8.38 -19.97 -3.83
C LEU A 237 8.75 -19.49 -5.22
N ARG A 238 9.93 -18.87 -5.31
CA ARG A 238 10.59 -18.48 -6.55
C ARG A 238 11.75 -19.43 -6.80
N PHE A 239 11.85 -19.89 -8.04
CA PHE A 239 12.96 -20.69 -8.55
C PHE A 239 13.60 -19.96 -9.73
N ASN A 240 14.79 -19.42 -9.55
CA ASN A 240 15.55 -18.78 -10.63
C ASN A 240 16.49 -19.81 -11.27
N THR A 241 16.69 -19.70 -12.59
CA THR A 241 17.81 -20.40 -13.22
C THR A 241 19.13 -19.88 -12.65
N PRO A 242 20.23 -20.66 -12.71
CA PRO A 242 21.56 -20.17 -12.30
C PRO A 242 21.99 -18.90 -13.04
N SER A 243 21.50 -18.70 -14.27
CA SER A 243 21.73 -17.49 -15.07
C SER A 243 20.84 -16.29 -14.68
N GLN A 244 19.84 -16.51 -13.82
CA GLN A 244 18.81 -15.55 -13.37
C GLN A 244 17.98 -14.90 -14.48
N ARG A 245 18.10 -15.38 -15.73
CA ARG A 245 17.34 -14.86 -16.88
C ARG A 245 15.90 -15.39 -16.94
N LEU A 246 15.68 -16.57 -16.36
CA LEU A 246 14.38 -17.21 -16.29
C LEU A 246 14.06 -17.52 -14.84
N PHE A 247 12.79 -17.41 -14.49
CA PHE A 247 12.31 -17.74 -13.18
C PHE A 247 10.95 -18.41 -13.27
N PHE A 248 10.70 -19.30 -12.33
CA PHE A 248 9.43 -19.95 -12.10
C PHE A 248 8.92 -19.56 -10.71
N ARG A 249 7.61 -19.39 -10.58
CA ARG A 249 6.97 -19.00 -9.33
C ARG A 249 5.77 -19.87 -9.08
N THR A 250 5.63 -20.33 -7.84
CA THR A 250 4.45 -21.05 -7.36
C THR A 250 3.90 -20.32 -6.16
N HIS A 251 2.66 -19.87 -6.25
CA HIS A 251 1.99 -19.13 -5.19
C HIS A 251 0.73 -19.88 -4.78
N LEU A 252 0.48 -19.92 -3.47
CA LEU A 252 -0.78 -20.34 -2.87
C LEU A 252 -1.24 -19.23 -1.95
N GLY A 253 -2.52 -18.91 -1.98
CA GLY A 253 -3.05 -17.77 -1.30
C GLY A 253 -4.56 -17.74 -1.36
N SER A 254 -5.12 -16.74 -0.70
CA SER A 254 -6.56 -16.48 -0.74
C SER A 254 -6.81 -15.09 -1.33
N GLY A 255 -7.98 -14.95 -1.92
CA GLY A 255 -8.45 -13.69 -2.47
C GLY A 255 -9.96 -13.67 -2.53
N GLY A 256 -10.53 -12.49 -2.69
CA GLY A 256 -11.97 -12.29 -2.72
C GLY A 256 -12.31 -10.85 -3.01
N GLY A 257 -13.62 -10.57 -3.10
CA GLY A 257 -14.12 -9.30 -3.64
C GLY A 257 -14.28 -9.38 -5.16
N GLY A 258 -14.76 -8.32 -5.78
CA GLY A 258 -14.88 -8.26 -7.25
C GLY A 258 -16.09 -8.97 -7.84
N GLY A 259 -16.89 -9.65 -7.02
CA GLY A 259 -17.78 -10.69 -7.53
C GLY A 259 -17.03 -11.85 -8.19
N VAL A 260 -15.71 -11.99 -7.99
CA VAL A 260 -14.90 -13.07 -8.56
C VAL A 260 -15.16 -14.36 -7.79
N HIS A 261 -15.36 -15.46 -8.53
CA HIS A 261 -15.43 -16.79 -7.96
C HIS A 261 -14.03 -17.22 -7.52
N THR A 262 -13.71 -16.96 -6.25
CA THR A 262 -12.53 -17.53 -5.62
C THR A 262 -12.92 -18.82 -4.89
N GLY A 263 -12.09 -19.85 -5.00
CA GLY A 263 -12.33 -21.14 -4.33
C GLY A 263 -12.12 -21.11 -2.80
N GLY A 264 -11.73 -19.96 -2.25
CA GLY A 264 -11.05 -19.86 -0.95
C GLY A 264 -9.55 -20.00 -1.11
#